data_AF-A0A9W9I7V6-F1
#
_entry.id   AF-A0A9W9I7V6-F1
#
_cell.length_a   1.000
_cell.length_b   1.000
_cell.length_c   1.000
_cell.angle_alpha   90.00
_cell.angle_beta   90.00
_cell.angle_gamma   90.00
#
_symmetry.space_group_name_H-M   'P 1'
#
loop_
_entity.id
_entity.type
_entity.pdbx_description
1 polymer ?
#
loop_
_entity_poly.entity_id
_entity_poly.type
_entity_poly.pdbx_seq_one_letter_code
_entity_poly.pdbx_strand_id
1 'polypeptide(L)'
;MKLYMSTSAALFITPSFACDFLDIGKDCNWEGSWPLCGTTDDHIGIKIDGRTLVEWTRDRDLKDICKNDKDRDGDCCSNYGHSCVSGYKRLWCKHYTMRDAVDVADDVLDGVLPAVLP
;
A
#
# COMPACT_ATOMS: atom_id res chain seq x y z
N MET A 1 -5.20 41.14 -31.88
CA MET A 1 -5.26 39.68 -32.10
C MET A 1 -5.40 39.03 -30.72
N LYS A 2 -6.49 38.32 -30.45
CA LYS A 2 -6.75 37.65 -29.16
C LYS A 2 -6.33 36.18 -29.31
N LEU A 3 -5.27 35.80 -28.61
CA LEU A 3 -4.78 34.42 -28.58
C LEU A 3 -5.55 33.68 -27.49
N TYR A 4 -6.42 32.76 -27.89
CA TYR A 4 -7.09 31.84 -26.98
C TYR A 4 -6.14 30.68 -26.68
N MET A 5 -5.60 30.63 -25.46
CA MET A 5 -4.88 29.45 -24.98
C MET A 5 -5.92 28.39 -24.60
N SER A 6 -6.12 27.38 -25.44
CA SER A 6 -6.88 26.17 -25.09
C SER A 6 -6.06 25.32 -24.13
N THR A 7 -6.43 25.32 -22.86
CA THR A 7 -5.85 24.44 -21.83
C THR A 7 -6.41 23.03 -22.00
N SER A 8 -5.71 22.18 -22.74
CA SER A 8 -6.03 20.75 -22.81
C SER A 8 -5.52 20.06 -21.54
N ALA A 9 -6.43 19.73 -20.62
CA ALA A 9 -6.11 18.88 -19.46
C ALA A 9 -6.01 17.42 -19.93
N ALA A 10 -4.79 16.92 -20.14
CA ALA A 10 -4.56 15.50 -20.39
C ALA A 10 -4.73 14.71 -19.08
N LEU A 11 -5.77 13.89 -19.00
CA LEU A 11 -5.93 12.91 -17.93
C LEU A 11 -4.95 11.75 -18.19
N PHE A 12 -3.79 11.80 -17.56
CA PHE A 12 -2.84 10.69 -17.58
C PHE A 12 -3.43 9.54 -16.76
N ILE A 13 -4.07 8.59 -17.43
CA ILE A 13 -4.47 7.31 -16.84
C ILE A 13 -3.17 6.51 -16.68
N THR A 14 -2.46 6.71 -15.57
CA THR A 14 -1.32 5.84 -15.22
C THR A 14 -1.87 4.45 -14.94
N PRO A 15 -1.47 3.40 -15.67
CA PRO A 15 -1.88 2.06 -15.34
C PRO A 15 -1.36 1.72 -13.95
N SER A 16 -2.28 1.61 -12.99
CA SER A 16 -2.03 1.09 -11.66
C SER A 16 -1.88 -0.42 -11.79
N PHE A 17 -0.69 -0.91 -12.10
CA PHE A 17 -0.40 -2.33 -11.97
C PHE A 17 -0.46 -2.63 -10.47
N ALA A 18 -1.47 -3.38 -10.06
CA ALA A 18 -1.58 -3.82 -8.68
C ALA A 18 -0.41 -4.75 -8.36
N CYS A 19 0.12 -4.67 -7.15
CA CYS A 19 1.26 -5.45 -6.68
C CYS A 19 1.01 -6.04 -5.31
N ASP A 20 1.82 -7.00 -4.89
CA ASP A 20 1.76 -7.57 -3.55
C ASP A 20 2.89 -6.99 -2.71
N PHE A 21 2.63 -6.67 -1.45
CA PHE A 21 3.60 -6.01 -0.57
C PHE A 21 3.96 -6.92 0.61
N LEU A 22 5.21 -7.40 0.65
CA LEU A 22 5.84 -8.12 1.79
C LEU A 22 4.96 -9.19 2.47
N ASP A 23 4.10 -9.89 1.70
CA ASP A 23 3.09 -10.86 2.18
C ASP A 23 2.07 -10.33 3.19
N ILE A 24 2.10 -9.03 3.47
CA ILE A 24 1.13 -8.34 4.32
C ILE A 24 0.04 -7.68 3.50
N GLY A 25 0.29 -7.37 2.22
CA GLY A 25 -0.65 -6.69 1.34
C GLY A 25 -0.83 -7.40 0.01
N LYS A 26 -2.07 -7.51 -0.48
CA LYS A 26 -2.41 -7.94 -1.84
C LYS A 26 -3.19 -6.87 -2.59
N ASP A 27 -3.03 -6.85 -3.91
CA ASP A 27 -3.67 -5.87 -4.80
C ASP A 27 -3.38 -4.42 -4.38
N CYS A 28 -2.12 -4.14 -4.10
CA CYS A 28 -1.60 -2.86 -3.64
C CYS A 28 -1.32 -1.91 -4.79
N ASN A 29 -1.53 -0.61 -4.57
CA ASN A 29 -1.19 0.41 -5.54
C ASN A 29 -0.66 1.69 -4.86
N TRP A 30 0.40 2.26 -5.44
CA TRP A 30 0.92 3.55 -5.05
C TRP A 30 0.03 4.68 -5.53
N GLU A 31 -0.41 5.51 -4.60
CA GLU A 31 -1.17 6.71 -4.86
C GLU A 31 -0.29 7.95 -4.63
N GLY A 32 -0.35 8.87 -5.60
CA GLY A 32 0.48 10.07 -5.65
C GLY A 32 1.23 10.13 -6.97
N SER A 33 1.00 11.21 -7.73
CA SER A 33 1.62 11.42 -9.04
C SER A 33 2.65 12.53 -8.97
N TRP A 34 3.79 12.29 -9.62
CA TRP A 34 4.82 13.31 -9.79
C TRP A 34 4.24 14.55 -10.52
N PRO A 35 4.66 15.79 -10.19
CA PRO A 35 5.68 16.17 -9.19
C PRO A 35 5.15 16.38 -7.76
N LEU A 36 3.84 16.57 -7.59
CA LEU A 36 3.17 16.83 -6.31
C LEU A 36 2.30 15.62 -5.94
N CYS A 37 2.84 14.70 -5.14
CA CYS A 37 2.18 13.42 -4.82
C CYS A 37 1.11 13.52 -3.72
N GLY A 38 1.01 14.69 -3.08
CA GLY A 38 0.07 14.95 -1.99
C GLY A 38 0.57 14.49 -0.62
N THR A 39 -0.35 14.55 0.33
CA THR A 39 -0.16 14.27 1.77
C THR A 39 -1.47 13.71 2.34
N THR A 40 -1.42 13.05 3.49
CA THR A 40 -2.62 12.63 4.24
C THR A 40 -2.40 12.81 5.74
N ASP A 41 -3.45 13.10 6.50
CA ASP A 41 -3.43 13.06 7.98
C ASP A 41 -3.79 11.67 8.54
N ASP A 42 -4.04 10.70 7.65
CA ASP A 42 -4.33 9.31 7.99
C ASP A 42 -3.11 8.57 8.58
N HIS A 43 -3.37 7.42 9.20
CA HIS A 43 -2.36 6.53 9.77
C HIS A 43 -2.30 5.18 9.05
N ILE A 44 -1.12 4.54 9.08
CA ILE A 44 -0.95 3.17 8.56
C ILE A 44 -1.91 2.22 9.29
N GLY A 45 -2.56 1.35 8.54
CA GLY A 45 -3.58 0.41 8.99
C GLY A 45 -5.01 0.91 8.81
N ILE A 46 -5.23 2.20 8.51
CA ILE A 46 -6.59 2.71 8.27
C ILE A 46 -7.17 2.10 7.00
N LYS A 47 -8.47 1.80 7.03
CA LYS A 47 -9.22 1.32 5.88
C LYS A 47 -10.18 2.40 5.37
N ILE A 48 -10.02 2.79 4.11
CA ILE A 48 -10.84 3.79 3.42
C ILE A 48 -11.26 3.21 2.07
N ASP A 49 -12.54 3.31 1.73
CA ASP A 49 -13.10 2.82 0.46
C ASP A 49 -12.70 1.37 0.11
N GLY A 50 -12.65 0.52 1.13
CA GLY A 50 -12.30 -0.89 0.97
C GLY A 50 -10.81 -1.17 0.78
N ARG A 51 -9.93 -0.17 0.86
CA ARG A 51 -8.48 -0.31 0.79
C ARG A 51 -7.83 0.13 2.09
N THR A 52 -6.73 -0.52 2.44
CA THR A 52 -5.98 -0.23 3.65
C THR A 52 -4.68 0.48 3.30
N LEU A 53 -4.36 1.56 4.02
CA LEU A 53 -3.07 2.24 3.92
C LEU A 53 -2.01 1.40 4.62
N VAL A 54 -1.11 0.78 3.87
CA VAL A 54 -0.16 -0.18 4.46
C VAL A 54 1.23 0.41 4.65
N GLU A 55 1.61 1.39 3.85
CA GLU A 55 2.93 2.00 3.88
C GLU A 55 2.92 3.36 3.15
N TRP A 56 3.92 4.20 3.40
CA TRP A 56 4.15 5.45 2.68
C TRP A 56 5.63 5.81 2.59
N THR A 57 5.97 6.76 1.72
CA THR A 57 7.34 7.29 1.62
C THR A 57 7.54 8.62 2.35
N ARG A 58 6.74 8.89 3.39
CA ARG A 58 6.85 10.11 4.21
C ARG A 58 8.11 10.06 5.08
N ASP A 59 8.24 8.99 5.86
CA ASP A 59 9.26 8.88 6.93
C ASP A 59 10.41 7.94 6.55
N ARG A 60 10.26 7.19 5.45
CA ARG A 60 11.24 6.21 4.98
C ARG A 60 11.43 6.34 3.48
N ASP A 61 12.68 6.14 3.05
CA ASP A 61 13.00 6.06 1.64
C ASP A 61 12.47 4.77 1.03
N LEU A 62 12.09 4.83 -0.25
CA LEU A 62 11.65 3.66 -1.01
C LEU A 62 12.67 2.52 -0.93
N LYS A 63 13.97 2.83 -0.93
CA LYS A 63 15.04 1.81 -0.82
C LYS A 63 14.96 1.00 0.47
N ASP A 64 14.59 1.63 1.58
CA ASP A 64 14.49 0.94 2.86
C ASP A 64 13.21 0.10 2.94
N ILE A 65 12.11 0.62 2.41
CA ILE A 65 10.85 -0.10 2.26
C ILE A 65 11.06 -1.37 1.41
N CYS A 66 11.81 -1.23 0.32
CA CYS A 66 12.08 -2.30 -0.65
C CYS A 66 13.24 -3.23 -0.26
N LYS A 67 13.95 -2.96 0.84
CA LYS A 67 15.15 -3.73 1.19
C LYS A 67 14.84 -5.20 1.50
N ASN A 68 13.66 -5.45 2.07
CA ASN A 68 13.19 -6.79 2.43
C ASN A 68 12.32 -7.43 1.34
N ASP A 69 12.08 -6.73 0.23
CA ASP A 69 11.25 -7.18 -0.90
C ASP A 69 12.04 -8.05 -1.89
N LYS A 70 13.10 -8.74 -1.43
CA LYS A 70 14.19 -9.19 -2.31
C LYS A 70 14.01 -10.52 -3.01
N ASP A 71 12.99 -11.31 -2.71
CA ASP A 71 12.94 -12.70 -3.21
C ASP A 71 11.54 -13.13 -3.68
N ARG A 72 10.63 -12.19 -3.94
CA ARG A 72 9.27 -12.51 -4.39
C ARG A 72 8.96 -11.75 -5.67
N ASP A 73 8.53 -12.49 -6.67
CA ASP A 73 8.30 -12.13 -8.07
C ASP A 73 7.16 -11.08 -8.27
N GLY A 74 7.24 -9.93 -7.57
CA GLY A 74 6.05 -9.11 -7.27
C GLY A 74 6.28 -7.61 -7.10
N ASP A 75 7.11 -7.00 -7.94
CA ASP A 75 7.08 -5.65 -8.56
C ASP A 75 6.54 -4.40 -7.82
N CYS A 76 6.24 -4.43 -6.52
CA CYS A 76 5.58 -3.32 -5.83
C CYS A 76 6.47 -2.09 -5.69
N CYS A 77 7.78 -2.34 -5.57
CA CYS A 77 8.81 -1.33 -5.59
C CYS A 77 9.03 -0.71 -6.97
N SER A 78 8.95 -1.50 -8.06
CA SER A 78 9.07 -0.94 -9.41
C SER A 78 7.83 -0.14 -9.80
N ASN A 79 6.65 -0.54 -9.32
CA ASN A 79 5.39 0.18 -9.57
C ASN A 79 5.31 1.55 -8.88
N TYR A 80 6.26 1.88 -8.01
CA TYR A 80 6.35 3.21 -7.40
C TYR A 80 6.52 4.32 -8.46
N GLY A 81 7.27 4.02 -9.53
CA GLY A 81 7.58 4.97 -10.59
C GLY A 81 8.48 6.12 -10.12
N HIS A 82 8.18 7.34 -10.55
CA HIS A 82 9.00 8.52 -10.25
C HIS A 82 8.80 9.03 -8.82
N SER A 83 9.91 9.36 -8.14
CA SER A 83 9.92 9.99 -6.81
C SER A 83 9.37 11.41 -6.83
N CYS A 84 8.63 11.77 -5.79
CA CYS A 84 7.98 13.06 -5.64
C CYS A 84 8.97 14.20 -5.38
N VAL A 85 8.71 15.39 -5.93
CA VAL A 85 9.47 16.61 -5.58
C VAL A 85 8.95 17.19 -4.27
N SER A 86 7.63 17.10 -4.06
CA SER A 86 6.99 17.50 -2.80
C SER A 86 5.86 16.53 -2.46
N GLY A 87 5.63 16.35 -1.16
CA GLY A 87 4.78 15.30 -0.62
C GLY A 87 5.42 13.92 -0.71
N TYR A 88 4.59 12.88 -0.67
CA TYR A 88 5.03 11.49 -0.69
C TYR A 88 3.93 10.60 -1.25
N LYS A 89 4.26 9.37 -1.65
CA LYS A 89 3.26 8.40 -2.12
C LYS A 89 2.77 7.53 -0.99
N ARG A 90 1.54 7.04 -1.15
CA ARG A 90 0.81 6.22 -0.18
C ARG A 90 0.50 4.88 -0.83
N LEU A 91 0.85 3.77 -0.19
CA LEU A 91 0.58 2.43 -0.69
C LEU A 91 -0.73 1.92 -0.10
N TRP A 92 -1.71 1.67 -0.96
CA TRP A 92 -3.03 1.20 -0.57
C TRP A 92 -3.29 -0.20 -1.10
N CYS A 93 -3.67 -1.14 -0.24
CA CYS A 93 -3.93 -2.54 -0.61
C CYS A 93 -5.41 -2.90 -0.40
N LYS A 94 -5.98 -3.72 -1.27
CA LYS A 94 -7.36 -4.22 -1.07
C LYS A 94 -7.42 -5.25 0.05
N HIS A 95 -6.41 -6.10 0.15
CA HIS A 95 -6.28 -7.06 1.23
C HIS A 95 -5.03 -6.71 2.04
N TYR A 96 -5.19 -6.64 3.35
CA TYR A 96 -4.10 -6.37 4.27
C TYR A 96 -4.20 -7.34 5.44
N THR A 97 -3.21 -8.21 5.54
CA THR A 97 -2.93 -9.07 6.69
C THR A 97 -1.91 -8.32 7.55
N MET A 98 -2.38 -7.27 8.25
CA MET A 98 -1.61 -6.82 9.42
C MET A 98 -1.59 -8.04 10.30
N ARG A 99 -0.46 -8.79 10.41
CA ARG A 99 -0.31 -10.00 11.25
C ARG A 99 -1.44 -10.04 12.26
N ASP A 100 -2.51 -10.73 11.91
CA ASP A 100 -3.76 -10.53 12.61
C ASP A 100 -3.44 -10.83 14.06
N ALA A 101 -3.84 -9.96 14.98
CA ALA A 101 -3.90 -10.31 16.39
C ALA A 101 -4.95 -11.42 16.65
N VAL A 102 -5.24 -12.25 15.64
CA VAL A 102 -6.35 -13.21 15.53
C VAL A 102 -5.87 -14.59 15.06
N ASP A 103 -4.60 -14.80 14.67
CA ASP A 103 -4.06 -16.16 14.51
C ASP A 103 -3.44 -16.73 15.80
N VAL A 104 -3.39 -15.95 16.90
CA VAL A 104 -3.05 -16.48 18.23
C VAL A 104 -4.28 -17.12 18.91
N ALA A 105 -5.49 -16.89 18.39
CA ALA A 105 -6.72 -17.40 18.99
C ALA A 105 -7.10 -18.80 18.48
N ASP A 106 -6.72 -19.18 17.26
CA ASP A 106 -7.03 -20.52 16.73
C ASP A 106 -6.04 -21.59 17.22
N ASP A 107 -4.76 -21.23 17.46
CA ASP A 107 -3.76 -22.14 18.06
C ASP A 107 -3.99 -22.36 19.57
N VAL A 108 -4.66 -21.42 20.26
CA VAL A 108 -5.02 -21.55 21.69
C VAL A 108 -6.28 -22.40 21.88
N LEU A 109 -7.22 -22.41 20.92
CA LEU A 109 -8.49 -23.13 21.10
C LEU A 109 -8.36 -24.65 20.97
N ASP A 110 -7.35 -25.16 20.24
CA ASP A 110 -7.03 -26.60 20.18
C ASP A 110 -6.29 -27.09 21.44
N GLY A 111 -5.66 -26.18 22.20
CA GLY A 111 -4.93 -26.49 23.43
C GLY A 111 -5.76 -26.48 24.72
N VAL A 112 -7.04 -26.08 24.67
CA VAL A 112 -7.88 -25.83 25.87
C VAL A 112 -9.11 -26.76 25.96
N LEU A 113 -9.18 -27.83 25.17
CA LEU A 113 -10.15 -28.90 25.44
C LEU A 113 -9.59 -29.84 26.53
N PRO A 114 -10.04 -29.74 27.80
CA PRO A 114 -9.76 -30.81 28.74
C PRO A 114 -10.46 -32.07 28.23
N ALA A 115 -9.67 -33.09 27.93
CA ALA A 115 -10.15 -34.44 27.76
C ALA A 115 -10.82 -34.90 29.07
N VAL A 116 -12.11 -34.61 29.20
CA VAL A 116 -12.96 -35.12 30.27
C VAL A 116 -14.13 -35.86 29.61
N LEU A 117 -13.92 -37.19 29.53
CA LEU A 117 -14.90 -38.27 29.75
C LEU A 117 -15.87 -38.62 28.59
N PRO A 118 -16.41 -39.86 28.53
CA PRO A 118 -16.54 -40.90 29.58
C PRO A 118 -15.46 -41.98 29.64
#